data_AF-A0AAV8Z4G9-F1
#
_entry.id   AF-A0AAV8Z4G9-F1
#
_cell.length_a   1.000
_cell.length_b   1.000
_cell.length_c   1.000
_cell.angle_alpha   90.00
_cell.angle_beta   90.00
_cell.angle_gamma   90.00
#
_symmetry.space_group_name_H-M   'P 1'
#
loop_
_entity.id
_entity.type
_entity.pdbx_description
1 polymer ?
#
loop_
_entity_poly.entity_id
_entity_poly.type
_entity_poly.pdbx_seq_one_letter_code
_entity_poly.pdbx_strand_id
1 'polypeptide(L)'
;MLLQMSNYYTLYPIRQHIDSVPRIPSHYCRSNTNREFIKDGLTMADLHRSYKKLRQEAQKAAGNYVLYHKIFNEGYNISFFTPKKDQ
;
A
#
# COMPACT_ATOMS: atom_id res chain seq x y z
N MET A 1 10.65 26.20 2.22
CA MET A 1 9.94 25.64 3.40
C MET A 1 8.55 25.09 3.04
N LEU A 2 7.71 25.82 2.27
CA LEU A 2 6.35 25.37 1.89
C LEU A 2 6.30 24.06 1.06
N LEU A 3 7.24 23.84 0.13
CA LEU A 3 7.31 22.62 -0.70
C LEU A 3 7.65 21.33 0.10
N GLN A 4 8.39 21.46 1.21
CA GLN A 4 8.69 20.32 2.08
C GLN A 4 7.47 19.92 2.91
N MET A 5 6.68 20.91 3.38
CA MET A 5 5.44 20.65 4.10
C MET A 5 4.37 20.00 3.20
N SER A 6 4.19 20.48 1.96
CA SER A 6 3.18 19.92 1.04
C SER A 6 3.44 18.44 0.70
N ASN A 7 4.71 18.05 0.56
CA ASN A 7 5.10 16.67 0.37
C ASN A 7 4.78 15.83 1.62
N TYR A 8 5.11 16.31 2.82
CA TYR A 8 4.82 15.58 4.06
C TYR A 8 3.31 15.30 4.24
N TYR A 9 2.45 16.29 3.96
CA TYR A 9 0.99 16.16 4.05
C TYR A 9 0.39 15.15 3.06
N THR A 10 1.10 14.82 1.99
CA THR A 10 0.64 13.86 0.98
C THR A 10 1.23 12.46 1.23
N LEU A 11 2.50 12.39 1.64
CA LEU A 11 3.19 11.12 1.90
C LEU A 11 2.69 10.41 3.16
N TYR A 12 2.49 11.15 4.25
CA TYR A 12 2.12 10.57 5.54
C TYR A 12 0.77 9.83 5.49
N PRO A 13 -0.32 10.39 4.94
CA PRO A 13 -1.59 9.67 4.84
C PRO A 13 -1.53 8.41 3.96
N ILE A 14 -0.66 8.40 2.94
CA ILE A 14 -0.48 7.21 2.10
C ILE A 14 0.15 6.08 2.92
N ARG A 15 1.22 6.38 3.67
CA ARG A 15 1.87 5.40 4.56
C ARG A 15 0.90 4.86 5.61
N GLN A 16 0.17 5.75 6.27
CA GLN A 16 -0.86 5.34 7.25
C GLN A 16 -1.89 4.38 6.64
N HIS A 17 -2.34 4.63 5.41
CA HIS A 17 -3.26 3.73 4.73
C HIS A 17 -2.59 2.37 4.43
N ILE A 18 -1.37 2.35 3.88
CA ILE A 18 -0.63 1.10 3.60
C ILE A 18 -0.38 0.29 4.89
N ASP A 19 -0.12 0.95 6.01
CA ASP A 19 0.08 0.34 7.33
C ASP A 19 -1.19 -0.24 7.94
N SER A 20 -2.35 0.28 7.54
CA SER A 20 -3.65 -0.25 7.97
C SER A 20 -4.09 -1.51 7.21
N VAL A 21 -3.47 -1.82 6.07
CA VAL A 21 -3.86 -2.98 5.25
C VAL A 21 -3.42 -4.28 5.93
N PRO A 22 -4.32 -5.25 6.17
CA PRO A 22 -3.97 -6.55 6.74
C PRO A 22 -2.93 -7.32 5.90
N ARG A 23 -1.94 -7.90 6.58
CA ARG A 23 -0.83 -8.62 5.95
C ARG A 23 -0.68 -10.01 6.55
N ILE A 24 -0.11 -10.92 5.77
CA ILE A 24 0.33 -12.23 6.21
C ILE A 24 1.84 -12.36 6.03
N PRO A 25 2.56 -12.96 6.99
CA PRO A 25 3.98 -13.24 6.82
C PRO A 25 4.26 -14.22 5.68
N SER A 26 5.41 -14.06 5.04
CA SER A 26 5.97 -15.00 4.04
C SER A 26 6.08 -16.45 4.51
N HIS A 27 6.15 -16.73 5.82
CA HIS A 27 6.30 -18.11 6.30
C HIS A 27 5.10 -19.00 5.93
N TYR A 28 3.94 -18.40 5.62
CA TYR A 28 2.82 -19.10 4.99
C TYR A 28 3.06 -19.45 3.50
N CYS A 29 4.08 -18.86 2.86
CA CYS A 29 4.36 -18.88 1.42
C CYS A 29 5.76 -19.43 1.04
N ARG A 30 6.51 -20.04 1.98
CA ARG A 30 7.90 -20.62 1.92
C ARG A 30 8.92 -19.84 2.75
N SER A 31 9.83 -20.59 3.38
CA SER A 31 10.58 -20.24 4.60
C SER A 31 11.73 -19.24 4.49
N ASN A 32 12.10 -18.74 3.31
CA ASN A 32 13.40 -18.06 3.14
C ASN A 32 13.34 -16.56 2.81
N THR A 33 12.18 -15.90 2.94
CA THR A 33 12.07 -14.44 2.75
C THR A 33 11.39 -13.81 3.95
N ASN A 34 11.70 -12.55 4.26
CA ASN A 34 10.99 -11.74 5.27
C ASN A 34 9.91 -10.85 4.63
N ARG A 35 9.39 -11.24 3.47
CA ARG A 35 8.40 -10.44 2.73
C ARG A 35 7.00 -10.66 3.30
N GLU A 36 6.21 -9.61 3.42
CA GLU A 36 4.81 -9.74 3.80
C GLU A 36 3.91 -9.77 2.56
N PHE A 37 2.73 -10.37 2.67
CA PHE A 37 1.75 -10.41 1.58
C PHE A 37 0.41 -9.83 2.00
N ILE A 38 -0.28 -9.15 1.09
CA ILE A 38 -1.65 -8.67 1.31
C ILE A 38 -2.60 -9.88 1.30
N LYS A 39 -3.44 -10.01 2.34
CA LYS A 39 -4.22 -11.22 2.65
C LYS A 39 -5.39 -11.52 1.69
N ASP A 40 -5.99 -10.50 1.08
CA ASP A 40 -7.35 -10.62 0.51
C ASP A 40 -7.41 -10.57 -1.03
N GLY A 41 -6.32 -10.93 -1.73
CA GLY A 41 -6.29 -10.88 -3.20
C GLY A 41 -6.48 -9.48 -3.80
N LEU A 42 -6.37 -8.44 -2.96
CA LEU A 42 -6.44 -7.05 -3.38
C LEU A 42 -5.34 -6.73 -4.38
N THR A 43 -5.62 -5.80 -5.29
CA THR A 43 -4.61 -5.25 -6.19
C THR A 43 -4.15 -3.87 -5.72
N MET A 44 -3.07 -3.36 -6.32
CA MET A 44 -2.64 -1.97 -6.10
C MET A 44 -3.75 -0.96 -6.43
N ALA A 45 -4.53 -1.23 -7.48
CA ALA A 45 -5.65 -0.38 -7.87
C ALA A 45 -6.74 -0.36 -6.79
N ASP A 46 -7.01 -1.51 -6.15
CA ASP A 46 -7.99 -1.60 -5.05
C ASP A 46 -7.50 -0.84 -3.82
N LEU A 47 -6.22 -1.00 -3.45
CA LEU A 47 -5.63 -0.24 -2.35
C LEU A 47 -5.72 1.27 -2.59
N HIS A 48 -5.37 1.74 -3.79
CA HIS A 48 -5.48 3.17 -4.11
C HIS A 48 -6.93 3.66 -4.14
N ARG A 49 -7.87 2.84 -4.61
CA ARG A 49 -9.30 3.15 -4.61
C ARG A 49 -9.84 3.29 -3.18
N SER A 50 -9.49 2.36 -2.29
CA SER A 50 -9.82 2.41 -0.87
C SER A 50 -9.26 3.68 -0.22
N TYR A 51 -7.98 3.99 -0.46
CA TYR A 51 -7.34 5.21 0.04
C TYR A 51 -8.06 6.48 -0.43
N LYS A 52 -8.37 6.59 -1.73
CA LYS A 52 -9.10 7.76 -2.25
C LYS A 52 -10.46 7.91 -1.58
N LYS A 53 -11.21 6.82 -1.43
CA LYS A 53 -12.52 6.82 -0.78
C LYS A 53 -12.41 7.35 0.66
N LEU A 54 -11.47 6.84 1.44
CA LEU A 54 -11.21 7.30 2.81
C LEU A 54 -10.85 8.79 2.87
N ARG A 55 -10.05 9.28 1.92
CA ARG A 55 -9.70 10.71 1.85
C ARG A 55 -10.88 11.59 1.43
N GLN A 56 -11.70 11.11 0.49
CA GLN A 56 -12.91 11.81 0.02
C GLN A 56 -13.95 11.93 1.14
N GLU A 57 -14.20 10.84 1.88
CA GLU A 57 -15.10 10.84 3.05
C GLU A 57 -14.63 11.81 4.14
N ALA A 58 -13.31 11.96 4.29
CA ALA A 58 -12.71 12.93 5.21
C ALA A 58 -12.57 14.35 4.62
N GLN A 59 -13.09 14.62 3.41
CA GLN A 59 -12.95 15.89 2.68
C GLN A 59 -11.49 16.38 2.53
N LYS A 60 -10.54 15.44 2.35
CA LYS A 60 -9.11 15.73 2.22
C LYS A 60 -8.61 15.39 0.83
N ALA A 61 -7.60 16.12 0.35
CA ALA A 61 -6.90 15.80 -0.89
C ALA A 61 -6.23 14.41 -0.82
N ALA A 62 -6.29 13.65 -1.90
CA ALA A 62 -5.65 12.35 -2.04
C ALA A 62 -4.46 12.44 -3.01
N GLY A 63 -3.36 11.76 -2.69
CA GLY A 63 -2.26 11.58 -3.63
C GLY A 63 -2.68 10.76 -4.86
N ASN A 64 -2.05 11.02 -6.01
CA ASN A 64 -2.32 10.28 -7.24
C ASN A 64 -1.80 8.82 -7.17
N TYR A 65 -2.20 8.00 -8.15
CA TYR A 65 -1.85 6.58 -8.20
C TYR A 65 -0.35 6.35 -8.27
N VAL A 66 0.35 7.16 -9.07
CA VAL A 66 1.81 7.04 -9.28
C VAL A 66 2.57 7.22 -7.97
N LEU A 67 2.23 8.24 -7.19
CA LEU A 67 2.84 8.50 -5.90
C LEU A 67 2.54 7.37 -4.90
N TYR A 68 1.29 6.90 -4.87
CA TYR A 68 0.88 5.79 -4.02
C TYR A 68 1.66 4.51 -4.35
N HIS A 69 1.73 4.16 -5.63
CA HIS A 69 2.46 3.00 -6.14
C HIS A 69 3.96 3.09 -5.83
N LYS A 70 4.56 4.27 -5.98
CA LYS A 70 5.97 4.51 -5.65
C LYS A 70 6.25 4.26 -4.17
N ILE A 71 5.44 4.86 -3.29
CA ILE A 71 5.58 4.71 -1.83
C ILE A 71 5.42 3.25 -1.41
N PHE A 72 4.45 2.53 -2.00
CA PHE A 72 4.25 1.12 -1.71
C PHE A 72 5.49 0.28 -2.08
N ASN A 73 6.01 0.42 -3.30
CA ASN A 73 7.10 -0.44 -3.77
C ASN A 73 8.48 -0.07 -3.21
N GLU A 74 8.74 1.21 -2.95
CA GLU A 74 10.04 1.68 -2.43
C GLU A 74 10.08 1.73 -0.91
N GLY A 75 8.93 1.92 -0.26
CA GLY A 75 8.83 2.08 1.19
C GLY A 75 8.56 0.80 1.96
N TYR A 76 8.16 -0.28 1.28
CA TYR A 76 7.69 -1.50 1.94
C TYR A 76 8.19 -2.78 1.26
N ASN A 77 8.55 -3.77 2.07
CA ASN A 77 8.84 -5.14 1.60
C ASN A 77 7.56 -6.00 1.63
N ILE A 78 6.53 -5.55 0.91
CA ILE A 78 5.21 -6.20 0.83
C ILE A 78 4.89 -6.49 -0.63
N SER A 79 4.20 -7.60 -0.90
CA SER A 79 3.69 -7.93 -2.23
C SER A 79 2.23 -8.39 -2.17
N PHE A 80 1.59 -8.47 -3.33
CA PHE A 80 0.30 -9.15 -3.46
C PHE A 80 0.51 -10.65 -3.53
N PHE A 81 -0.34 -11.42 -2.84
CA PHE A 81 -0.32 -12.87 -2.95
C PHE A 81 -0.80 -13.27 -4.35
N THR A 82 0.03 -14.00 -5.08
CA THR A 82 -0.34 -14.61 -6.36
C THR A 82 -0.35 -16.11 -6.15
N PRO A 83 -1.52 -16.77 -6.15
CA PRO A 83 -1.58 -18.22 -6.10
C PRO A 83 -0.71 -18.79 -7.21
N LYS A 84 0.16 -19.75 -6.91
CA LYS A 84 0.81 -20.51 -7.97
C LYS A 84 -0.30 -21.27 -8.69
N LYS A 85 -0.43 -21.09 -10.01
CA LYS A 85 -1.13 -22.09 -10.82
C LYS A 85 -0.37 -23.39 -10.64
N ASP A 86 -1.08 -24.44 -10.27
CA ASP A 86 -0.54 -25.80 -10.29
C ASP A 86 0.09 -26.05 -11.67
N GLN A 87 1.37 -26.44 -11.67
CA GLN A 87 2.04 -27.01 -12.82
C GLN A 87 1.65 -28.47 -12.95
#